data_AF-A0A1E7K283-F1
#
_entry.id   AF-A0A1E7K283-F1
#
_cell.length_a   1.000
_cell.length_b   1.000
_cell.length_c   1.000
_cell.angle_alpha   90.00
_cell.angle_beta   90.00
_cell.angle_gamma   90.00
#
_symmetry.space_group_name_H-M   'P 1'
#
loop_
_entity.id
_entity.type
_entity.pdbx_description
1 polymer ?
#
loop_
_entity_poly.entity_id
_entity_poly.type
_entity_poly.pdbx_seq_one_letter_code
_entity_poly.pdbx_strand_id
1 'polypeptide(L)'
;MTFTEWEEAKAHAAGDTRMRLNGYPAADHPGCGTGSALDLVVEDDELGKLGNLAYGLRQQLGSDGGHAAVASGEAATSLTGEGLDMGAALGDLNEAWETKLKTLKDACGQLSDHLDYTRAAHHKDEDKITGAMSSIATLDDRIK
;
A
#
# COMPACT_ATOMS: atom_id res chain seq x y z
N MET A 1 -29.95 4.58 15.36
CA MET A 1 -28.71 4.49 16.15
C MET A 1 -28.70 5.62 17.14
N THR A 2 -28.70 5.31 18.44
CA THR A 2 -28.70 6.31 19.50
C THR A 2 -27.29 6.62 19.96
N PHE A 3 -27.06 7.82 20.51
CA PHE A 3 -25.74 8.26 21.00
C PHE A 3 -25.17 7.32 22.08
N THR A 4 -26.05 6.66 22.84
CA THR A 4 -25.69 5.67 23.86
C THR A 4 -25.05 4.42 23.26
N GLU A 5 -25.57 3.92 22.13
CA GLU A 5 -24.97 2.78 21.40
C GLU A 5 -23.56 3.10 20.88
N TRP A 6 -23.28 4.38 20.59
CA TRP A 6 -21.97 4.82 20.09
C TRP A 6 -20.91 4.90 21.20
N GLU A 7 -21.30 5.29 22.42
CA GLU A 7 -20.38 5.29 23.58
C GLU A 7 -20.10 3.86 24.07
N GLU A 8 -21.09 2.96 24.05
CA GLU A 8 -20.88 1.55 24.37
C GLU A 8 -19.95 0.86 23.36
N ALA A 9 -20.11 1.17 22.07
CA ALA A 9 -19.22 0.66 21.02
C ALA A 9 -17.77 1.14 21.19
N LYS A 10 -17.55 2.38 21.63
CA LYS A 10 -16.20 2.90 21.92
C LYS A 10 -15.57 2.28 23.16
N ALA A 11 -16.33 2.08 24.22
CA ALA A 11 -15.83 1.43 25.44
C ALA A 11 -15.43 -0.03 25.16
N HIS A 12 -16.20 -0.74 24.32
CA HIS A 12 -15.87 -2.09 23.90
C HIS A 12 -14.62 -2.13 22.99
N ALA A 13 -14.43 -1.15 22.11
CA ALA A 13 -13.24 -1.05 21.26
C ALA A 13 -11.96 -0.71 22.04
N ALA A 14 -12.08 0.07 23.13
CA ALA A 14 -10.95 0.43 23.99
C ALA A 14 -10.49 -0.70 24.92
N GLY A 15 -11.39 -1.63 25.29
CA GLY A 15 -11.04 -2.83 26.06
C GLY A 15 -10.42 -3.95 25.23
N ASP A 16 -10.64 -3.93 23.92
CA ASP A 16 -10.25 -4.97 22.96
C ASP A 16 -9.12 -4.53 22.02
N THR A 17 -8.25 -3.61 22.49
CA THR A 17 -7.01 -3.21 21.80
C THR A 17 -5.96 -4.34 21.83
N ARG A 18 -6.29 -5.50 21.27
CA ARG A 18 -5.29 -6.36 20.62
C ARG A 18 -5.25 -5.98 19.15
N MET A 19 -4.06 -5.60 18.69
CA MET A 19 -3.76 -5.43 17.28
C MET A 19 -4.12 -6.73 16.54
N ARG A 20 -5.30 -6.80 15.94
CA ARG A 20 -5.67 -7.87 15.01
C ARG A 20 -5.14 -7.49 13.64
N LEU A 21 -3.85 -7.73 13.43
CA LEU A 21 -3.38 -8.02 12.07
C LEU A 21 -4.26 -9.16 11.55
N ASN A 22 -4.68 -9.12 10.28
CA ASN A 22 -5.38 -10.24 9.63
C ASN A 22 -4.43 -11.44 9.52
N GLY A 23 -4.15 -12.08 10.66
CA GLY A 23 -3.40 -13.30 10.80
C GLY A 23 -4.37 -14.47 10.75
N TYR A 24 -4.20 -15.28 9.72
CA TYR A 24 -4.80 -16.60 9.58
C TYR A 24 -4.60 -17.43 10.87
N PRO A 25 -5.54 -18.31 11.29
CA PRO A 25 -5.41 -19.02 12.56
C PRO A 25 -4.16 -19.91 12.55
N ALA A 26 -3.22 -19.57 13.42
CA ALA A 26 -2.00 -20.33 13.64
C ALA A 26 -2.32 -21.52 14.56
N ALA A 27 -2.72 -22.65 13.98
CA ALA A 27 -2.70 -23.90 14.73
C ALA A 27 -2.13 -25.06 13.90
N ASP A 28 -2.34 -25.09 12.58
CA ASP A 28 -2.09 -26.34 11.83
C ASP A 28 -1.25 -26.14 10.55
N HIS A 29 -0.62 -24.97 10.37
CA HIS A 29 0.24 -24.70 9.22
C HIS A 29 1.73 -24.98 9.52
N PRO A 30 2.52 -25.49 8.55
CA PRO A 30 3.98 -25.69 8.64
C PRO A 30 4.82 -24.41 8.81
N GLY A 31 4.24 -23.31 9.28
CA GLY A 31 4.90 -22.02 9.49
C GLY A 31 5.02 -21.61 10.96
N CYS A 32 4.42 -22.35 11.89
CA CYS A 32 4.61 -22.13 13.33
C CYS A 32 5.51 -23.23 13.91
N GLY A 33 6.69 -23.38 13.32
CA GLY A 33 7.79 -24.10 13.93
C GLY A 33 8.69 -23.10 14.65
N THR A 34 9.32 -23.53 15.72
CA THR A 34 10.63 -23.04 16.16
C THR A 34 11.69 -23.32 15.09
N GLY A 35 11.43 -22.95 13.84
CA GLY A 35 12.29 -23.09 12.69
C GLY A 35 13.05 -21.80 12.51
N SER A 36 14.33 -21.90 12.15
CA SER A 36 15.20 -20.79 11.77
C SER A 36 14.38 -19.65 11.18
N ALA A 37 14.55 -18.45 11.72
CA ALA A 37 14.16 -17.23 11.04
C ALA A 37 14.56 -17.41 9.58
N LEU A 38 13.58 -17.57 8.70
CA LEU A 38 13.85 -17.48 7.27
C LEU A 38 14.37 -16.07 7.12
N ASP A 39 15.68 -15.97 6.92
CA ASP A 39 16.34 -14.70 6.71
C ASP A 39 15.69 -14.12 5.45
N LEU A 40 14.85 -13.10 5.64
CA LEU A 40 14.20 -12.41 4.54
C LEU A 40 15.29 -11.57 3.90
N VAL A 41 16.06 -12.20 3.01
CA VAL A 41 17.02 -11.53 2.15
C VAL A 41 16.22 -10.75 1.13
N VAL A 42 16.23 -9.42 1.26
CA VAL A 42 15.60 -8.51 0.33
C VAL A 42 16.71 -7.83 -0.46
N GLU A 43 16.73 -8.05 -1.78
CA GLU A 43 17.73 -7.44 -2.66
C GLU A 43 17.30 -6.02 -3.07
N ASP A 44 18.23 -5.07 -3.02
CA ASP A 44 18.02 -3.65 -3.37
C ASP A 44 17.42 -3.48 -4.78
N ASP A 45 17.93 -4.25 -5.74
CA ASP A 45 17.49 -4.22 -7.14
C ASP A 45 16.04 -4.73 -7.30
N GLU A 46 15.61 -5.70 -6.50
CA GLU A 46 14.23 -6.18 -6.51
C GLU A 46 13.25 -5.13 -5.96
N LEU A 47 13.62 -4.44 -4.88
CA LEU A 47 12.83 -3.32 -4.36
C LEU A 47 12.75 -2.17 -5.38
N GLY A 48 13.86 -1.84 -6.04
CA GLY A 48 13.89 -0.82 -7.09
C GLY A 48 13.02 -1.19 -8.29
N LYS A 49 13.06 -2.46 -8.74
CA LYS A 49 12.18 -2.96 -9.81
C LYS A 49 10.71 -2.87 -9.41
N LEU A 50 10.36 -3.27 -8.19
CA LEU A 50 8.98 -3.21 -7.71
C LEU A 50 8.47 -1.77 -7.59
N GLY A 51 9.31 -0.84 -7.09
CA GLY A 51 8.99 0.59 -7.06
C GLY A 51 8.71 1.14 -8.45
N ASN A 52 9.57 0.83 -9.43
CA ASN A 52 9.38 1.23 -10.83
C ASN A 52 8.09 0.65 -11.44
N LEU A 53 7.75 -0.60 -11.14
CA LEU A 53 6.49 -1.21 -11.59
C LEU A 53 5.28 -0.49 -10.98
N ALA A 54 5.32 -0.17 -9.69
CA ALA A 54 4.25 0.58 -9.01
C ALA A 54 4.09 1.98 -9.63
N TYR A 55 5.19 2.68 -9.90
CA TYR A 55 5.19 3.96 -10.60
C TYR A 55 4.60 3.83 -12.02
N GLY A 56 5.04 2.83 -12.80
CA GLY A 56 4.53 2.58 -14.14
C GLY A 56 3.01 2.34 -14.14
N LEU A 57 2.52 1.52 -13.21
CA LEU A 57 1.09 1.25 -13.06
C LEU A 57 0.32 2.52 -12.70
N ARG A 58 0.84 3.36 -11.79
CA ARG A 58 0.24 4.66 -11.46
C ARG A 58 0.08 5.55 -12.70
N GLN A 59 1.09 5.58 -13.57
CA GLN A 59 1.06 6.38 -14.80
C GLN A 59 0.02 5.85 -15.77
N GLN A 60 -0.03 4.54 -16.01
CA GLN A 60 -1.01 3.90 -16.89
C GLN A 60 -2.44 4.08 -16.38
N LEU A 61 -2.68 3.90 -15.08
CA LEU A 61 -3.98 4.23 -14.48
C LEU A 61 -4.34 5.71 -14.68
N GLY A 62 -3.35 6.59 -14.68
CA GLY A 62 -3.53 8.02 -14.94
C GLY A 62 -3.90 8.36 -16.38
N SER A 63 -3.30 7.69 -17.37
CA SER A 63 -3.56 7.95 -18.80
C SER A 63 -4.80 7.21 -19.30
N ASP A 64 -4.96 5.95 -18.90
CA ASP A 64 -5.88 5.02 -19.56
C ASP A 64 -7.13 4.77 -18.72
N GLY A 65 -7.00 4.81 -17.39
CA GLY A 65 -8.09 4.47 -16.48
C GLY A 65 -9.29 5.44 -16.56
N GLY A 66 -9.06 6.68 -16.98
CA GLY A 66 -10.09 7.70 -17.12
C GLY A 66 -10.66 7.86 -18.53
N HIS A 67 -10.26 7.01 -19.49
CA HIS A 67 -10.53 7.23 -20.91
C HIS A 67 -12.03 7.40 -21.24
N ALA A 68 -12.89 6.61 -20.58
CA ALA A 68 -14.33 6.61 -20.81
C ALA A 68 -15.11 7.61 -19.93
N ALA A 69 -14.46 8.36 -19.04
CA ALA A 69 -15.13 9.16 -18.02
C ALA A 69 -16.09 10.20 -18.62
N VAL A 70 -15.61 11.01 -19.56
CA VAL A 70 -16.40 12.06 -20.22
C VAL A 70 -17.56 11.45 -21.01
N ALA A 71 -17.28 10.46 -21.85
CA ALA A 71 -18.32 9.82 -22.68
C ALA A 71 -19.38 9.12 -21.82
N SER A 72 -18.99 8.48 -20.71
CA SER A 72 -19.92 7.86 -19.77
C SER A 72 -20.80 8.89 -19.07
N GLY A 73 -20.23 10.04 -18.66
CA GLY A 73 -20.98 11.14 -18.06
C GLY A 73 -21.97 11.80 -19.02
N GLU A 74 -21.58 11.99 -20.27
CA GLU A 74 -22.47 12.52 -21.33
C GLU A 74 -23.61 11.54 -21.63
N ALA A 75 -23.31 10.25 -21.75
CA ALA A 75 -24.32 9.21 -21.94
C ALA A 75 -25.29 9.13 -20.75
N ALA A 76 -24.77 9.17 -19.52
CA ALA A 76 -25.59 9.19 -18.31
C ALA A 76 -26.57 10.38 -18.30
N THR A 77 -26.08 11.56 -18.68
CA THR A 77 -26.90 12.78 -18.78
C THR A 77 -27.98 12.66 -19.84
N SER A 78 -27.62 12.18 -21.04
CA SER A 78 -28.57 12.00 -22.15
C SER A 78 -29.68 11.00 -21.79
N LEU A 79 -29.31 9.82 -21.27
CA LEU A 79 -30.25 8.78 -20.88
C LEU A 79 -31.18 9.24 -19.76
N THR A 80 -30.66 9.99 -18.78
CA THR A 80 -31.47 10.59 -17.72
C THR A 80 -32.47 11.60 -18.29
N GLY A 81 -32.03 12.44 -19.23
CA GLY A 81 -32.88 13.40 -19.93
C GLY A 81 -34.01 12.74 -20.76
N GLU A 82 -33.78 11.54 -21.26
CA GLU A 82 -34.78 10.70 -21.92
C GLU A 82 -35.73 9.99 -20.95
N GLY A 83 -35.55 10.15 -19.63
CA GLY A 83 -36.37 9.52 -18.60
C GLY A 83 -36.03 8.06 -18.35
N LEU A 84 -34.84 7.60 -18.76
CA LEU A 84 -34.37 6.24 -18.54
C LEU A 84 -33.59 6.16 -17.22
N ASP A 85 -34.06 5.30 -16.30
CA ASP A 85 -33.41 5.06 -15.00
C ASP A 85 -31.95 4.62 -15.12
N MET A 86 -31.58 3.98 -16.24
CA MET A 86 -30.21 3.58 -16.53
C MET A 86 -29.23 4.76 -16.61
N GLY A 87 -29.71 5.96 -16.94
CA GLY A 87 -28.88 7.17 -16.96
C GLY A 87 -28.32 7.50 -15.58
N ALA A 88 -29.16 7.51 -14.54
CA ALA A 88 -28.74 7.74 -13.16
C ALA A 88 -27.77 6.65 -12.69
N ALA A 89 -28.09 5.39 -12.95
CA ALA A 89 -27.22 4.26 -12.59
C ALA A 89 -25.84 4.31 -13.28
N LEU A 90 -25.78 4.76 -14.54
CA LEU A 90 -24.51 4.95 -15.25
C LEU A 90 -23.70 6.12 -14.66
N GLY A 91 -24.37 7.19 -14.21
CA GLY A 91 -23.74 8.30 -13.50
C GLY A 91 -23.07 7.84 -12.21
N ASP A 92 -23.80 7.11 -11.36
CA ASP A 92 -23.29 6.55 -10.10
C ASP A 92 -22.10 5.61 -10.36
N LEU A 93 -22.18 4.77 -11.40
CA LEU A 93 -21.09 3.88 -11.80
C LEU A 93 -19.85 4.67 -12.23
N ASN A 94 -20.01 5.74 -13.01
CA ASN A 94 -18.89 6.57 -13.46
C ASN A 94 -18.18 7.25 -12.28
N GLU A 95 -18.94 7.81 -11.33
CA GLU A 95 -18.38 8.42 -10.10
C GLU A 95 -17.65 7.39 -9.23
N ALA A 96 -18.25 6.21 -9.04
CA ALA A 96 -17.63 5.13 -8.29
C ALA A 96 -16.32 4.67 -8.94
N TRP A 97 -16.30 4.54 -10.27
CA TRP A 97 -15.10 4.19 -11.03
C TRP A 97 -13.99 5.24 -10.84
N GLU A 98 -14.30 6.52 -11.02
CA GLU A 98 -13.32 7.61 -10.82
C GLU A 98 -12.73 7.59 -9.40
N THR A 99 -13.57 7.34 -8.39
CA THR A 99 -13.14 7.22 -7.00
C THR A 99 -12.18 6.05 -6.79
N LYS A 100 -12.48 4.88 -7.37
CA LYS A 100 -11.60 3.71 -7.27
C LYS A 100 -10.31 3.90 -8.04
N LEU A 101 -10.38 4.51 -9.22
CA LEU A 101 -9.20 4.84 -10.01
C LEU A 101 -8.26 5.76 -9.24
N LYS A 102 -8.79 6.80 -8.60
CA LYS A 102 -8.01 7.69 -7.74
C LYS A 102 -7.35 6.93 -6.59
N THR A 103 -8.13 6.11 -5.89
CA THR A 103 -7.62 5.30 -4.77
C THR A 103 -6.45 4.40 -5.18
N LEU A 104 -6.57 3.73 -6.34
CA LEU A 104 -5.51 2.87 -6.87
C LEU A 104 -4.27 3.68 -7.26
N LYS A 105 -4.44 4.82 -7.93
CA LYS A 105 -3.32 5.70 -8.29
C LYS A 105 -2.56 6.19 -7.05
N ASP A 106 -3.28 6.58 -6.01
CA ASP A 106 -2.69 7.06 -4.76
C ASP A 106 -1.94 5.92 -4.04
N ALA A 107 -2.53 4.72 -3.99
CA ALA A 107 -1.89 3.54 -3.41
C ALA A 107 -0.61 3.14 -4.17
N CYS A 108 -0.62 3.15 -5.51
CA CYS A 108 0.58 2.88 -6.31
C CYS A 108 1.67 3.95 -6.11
N GLY A 109 1.27 5.22 -5.93
CA GLY A 109 2.21 6.29 -5.58
C GLY A 109 2.86 6.06 -4.22
N GLN A 110 2.05 5.81 -3.19
CA GLN A 110 2.53 5.52 -1.84
C GLN A 110 3.46 4.29 -1.80
N LEU A 111 3.13 3.23 -2.56
CA LEU A 111 3.98 2.04 -2.66
C LEU A 111 5.34 2.37 -3.29
N SER A 112 5.35 3.13 -4.40
CA SER A 112 6.58 3.56 -5.04
C SER A 112 7.45 4.38 -4.10
N ASP A 113 6.86 5.41 -3.47
CA ASP A 113 7.57 6.31 -2.55
C ASP A 113 8.11 5.54 -1.33
N HIS A 114 7.34 4.59 -0.78
CA HIS A 114 7.76 3.78 0.35
C HIS A 114 8.93 2.86 -0.01
N LEU A 115 8.91 2.22 -1.18
CA LEU A 115 9.99 1.34 -1.62
C LEU A 115 11.28 2.12 -1.89
N ASP A 116 11.17 3.31 -2.50
CA ASP A 116 12.32 4.21 -2.67
C ASP A 116 12.91 4.65 -1.31
N TYR A 117 12.05 4.96 -0.34
CA TYR A 117 12.48 5.28 1.02
C TYR A 117 13.19 4.10 1.69
N THR A 118 12.60 2.90 1.65
CA THR A 118 13.20 1.68 2.24
C THR A 118 14.58 1.43 1.65
N ARG A 119 14.71 1.55 0.32
CA ARG A 119 15.98 1.41 -0.38
C ARG A 119 17.04 2.40 0.11
N ALA A 120 16.68 3.69 0.18
CA ALA A 120 17.58 4.74 0.65
C ALA A 120 17.99 4.56 2.13
N ALA A 121 17.07 4.08 2.97
CA ALA A 121 17.35 3.79 4.38
C ALA A 121 18.35 2.63 4.52
N HIS A 122 18.14 1.52 3.80
CA HIS A 122 19.08 0.39 3.82
C HIS A 122 20.46 0.78 3.31
N HIS A 123 20.57 1.53 2.21
CA HIS A 123 21.86 2.01 1.72
C HIS A 123 22.60 2.83 2.78
N LYS A 124 21.90 3.72 3.47
CA LYS A 124 22.49 4.53 4.55
C LYS A 124 22.97 3.67 5.72
N ASP A 125 22.24 2.63 6.06
CA ASP A 125 22.63 1.70 7.12
C ASP A 125 23.87 0.88 6.72
N GLU A 126 23.95 0.42 5.48
CA GLU A 126 25.14 -0.26 4.93
C GLU A 126 26.39 0.64 4.94
N ASP A 127 26.26 1.90 4.55
CA ASP A 127 27.35 2.88 4.63
C ASP A 127 27.85 3.05 6.07
N LYS A 128 26.92 3.12 7.03
CA LYS A 128 27.24 3.27 8.45
C LYS A 128 27.93 2.02 9.01
N ILE A 129 27.45 0.82 8.66
CA ILE A 129 28.05 -0.44 9.07
C ILE A 129 29.46 -0.57 8.50
N THR A 130 29.62 -0.33 7.20
CA THR A 130 30.93 -0.38 6.51
C THR A 130 31.93 0.61 7.12
N GLY A 131 31.48 1.83 7.43
CA GLY A 131 32.29 2.82 8.11
C GLY A 131 32.72 2.39 9.52
N ALA A 132 31.80 1.84 10.30
CA ALA A 132 32.10 1.32 11.64
C ALA A 132 33.09 0.14 11.60
N MET A 133 32.89 -0.80 10.68
CA MET A 133 33.79 -1.94 10.48
C MET A 133 35.20 -1.51 10.07
N SER A 134 35.30 -0.52 9.16
CA SER A 134 36.59 0.05 8.75
C SER A 134 37.31 0.72 9.92
N SER A 135 36.59 1.47 10.75
CA SER A 135 37.13 2.09 11.96
C SER A 135 37.67 1.04 12.94
N ILE A 136 36.91 -0.03 13.19
CA ILE A 136 37.34 -1.16 14.04
C ILE A 136 38.61 -1.81 13.49
N ALA A 137 38.67 -2.06 12.18
CA ALA A 137 39.85 -2.63 11.54
C ALA A 137 41.09 -1.75 11.71
N THR A 138 40.95 -0.42 11.56
CA THR A 138 42.07 0.51 11.81
C THR A 138 42.52 0.56 13.27
N LEU A 139 41.61 0.35 14.23
CA LEU A 139 41.95 0.28 15.65
C LEU A 139 42.69 -1.03 15.98
N ASP A 140 42.26 -2.16 15.42
CA ASP A 140 42.94 -3.46 15.59
C ASP A 140 44.38 -3.41 15.07
N ASP A 141 44.60 -2.80 13.91
CA ASP A 141 45.94 -2.66 13.32
C ASP A 141 46.88 -1.78 14.18
N ARG A 142 46.33 -0.78 14.87
CA ARG A 142 47.09 0.11 15.76
C ARG A 142 47.42 -0.49 17.13
N ILE A 143 46.76 -1.58 17.52
CA ILE A 143 46.96 -2.25 18.81
C ILE A 143 47.98 -3.41 18.69
N LYS A 144 48.27 -3.88 17.47
CA LYS A 144 49.37 -4.82 17.17
C LYS A 144 50.72 -4.11 17.13
#